data_AF-A0A9E1H907-F1
#
_entry.id   AF-A0A9E1H907-F1
#
_cell.length_a   1.000
_cell.length_b   1.000
_cell.length_c   1.000
_cell.angle_alpha   90.00
_cell.angle_beta   90.00
_cell.angle_gamma   90.00
#
_symmetry.space_group_name_H-M   'P 1'
#
loop_
_entity.id
_entity.type
_entity.pdbx_description
1 polymer ?
#
loop_
_entity_poly.entity_id
_entity_poly.type
_entity_poly.pdbx_seq_one_letter_code
_entity_poly.pdbx_strand_id
1 'polypeptide(L)'
;MQIHYFQRYHSKENVDTSNTMLMLSRLYNYNADKFFVMLNALILGQDETPEITFELQVAGDESVPDAIISQKSFKIVVETKLHNQFQQDQLEKHLTQFGTEEIKVLLTLDPKPMKESLMDSFGIVLKKYNADRINEIKTPIRHVNITFEQLVAAMEDIVDERDSEIMAVLDDYKKYCFDEKLIPDDGNWMRAIVAGTTLEDNLKYDFYYDQASRGYSGHGYIGLYKGKSIRAIGKLKKTIVAELVNGEVSYINESGEAATKEEIEKIKEAIVHAETEYGYNLKTIKHRYFIVEHFYPTDFKKASKNPIQKSKYFNLAEMFKSKTLPKTDEIASILDGKTWEEFH
;
A
#
# COMPACT_ATOMS: atom_id res chain seq x y z
N MET A 1 -6.45 21.44 -5.98
CA MET A 1 -5.93 20.76 -7.18
C MET A 1 -5.21 19.51 -6.70
N GLN A 2 -5.72 18.32 -7.01
CA GLN A 2 -5.02 17.08 -6.68
C GLN A 2 -4.01 16.81 -7.80
N ILE A 3 -2.73 16.71 -7.45
CA ILE A 3 -1.68 16.37 -8.41
C ILE A 3 -1.71 14.85 -8.58
N HIS A 4 -1.80 14.41 -9.83
CA HIS A 4 -1.63 13.00 -10.19
C HIS A 4 -0.26 12.83 -10.82
N TYR A 5 0.54 11.94 -10.26
CA TYR A 5 1.90 11.62 -10.69
C TYR A 5 1.93 10.43 -11.65
N PHE A 6 0.90 9.58 -11.63
CA PHE A 6 0.82 8.34 -12.41
C PHE A 6 -0.21 8.41 -13.54
N GLN A 7 0.09 7.79 -14.67
CA GLN A 7 -0.80 7.76 -15.84
C GLN A 7 -2.00 6.84 -15.57
N ARG A 8 -3.21 7.35 -15.85
CA ARG A 8 -4.49 6.61 -15.63
C ARG A 8 -5.30 6.41 -16.92
N TYR A 9 -4.91 7.05 -18.01
CA TYR A 9 -5.61 6.94 -19.28
C TYR A 9 -5.03 5.76 -20.07
N HIS A 10 -5.85 4.70 -20.20
CA HIS A 10 -5.60 3.42 -20.88
C HIS A 10 -4.89 2.35 -20.04
N SER A 11 -5.65 1.52 -19.32
CA SER A 11 -5.17 0.35 -18.57
C SER A 11 -4.67 -0.74 -19.52
N LYS A 12 -3.35 -0.76 -19.76
CA LYS A 12 -2.61 -1.86 -20.37
C LYS A 12 -1.49 -2.25 -19.42
N GLU A 13 -1.08 -3.52 -19.41
CA GLU A 13 0.04 -4.03 -18.57
C GLU A 13 1.32 -3.15 -18.65
N ASN A 14 1.56 -2.51 -19.80
CA ASN A 14 2.67 -1.58 -20.01
C ASN A 14 2.56 -0.31 -19.15
N VAL A 15 1.35 0.21 -18.92
CA VAL A 15 1.12 1.38 -18.06
C VAL A 15 1.37 1.02 -16.60
N ASP A 16 0.92 -0.15 -16.15
CA ASP A 16 1.16 -0.63 -14.78
C ASP A 16 2.65 -0.84 -14.51
N THR A 17 3.35 -1.43 -15.48
CA THR A 17 4.81 -1.60 -15.43
C THR A 17 5.50 -0.23 -15.38
N SER A 18 5.13 0.70 -16.27
CA SER A 18 5.71 2.03 -16.34
C SER A 18 5.52 2.83 -15.05
N ASN A 19 4.29 2.86 -14.52
CA ASN A 19 3.96 3.55 -13.26
C ASN A 19 4.72 2.94 -12.07
N THR A 20 4.86 1.61 -12.04
CA THR A 20 5.64 0.92 -11.01
C THR A 20 7.12 1.28 -11.09
N MET A 21 7.70 1.29 -12.30
CA MET A 21 9.10 1.70 -12.48
C MET A 21 9.31 3.18 -12.12
N LEU A 22 8.35 4.05 -12.43
CA LEU A 22 8.37 5.45 -12.02
C LEU A 22 8.38 5.58 -10.49
N MET A 23 7.53 4.84 -9.77
CA MET A 23 7.50 4.86 -8.31
C MET A 23 8.82 4.39 -7.70
N LEU A 24 9.38 3.28 -8.19
CA LEU A 24 10.69 2.77 -7.75
C LEU A 24 11.81 3.78 -8.01
N SER A 25 11.81 4.44 -9.17
CA SER A 25 12.74 5.51 -9.49
C SER A 25 12.61 6.70 -8.54
N ARG A 26 11.39 7.09 -8.17
CA ARG A 26 11.16 8.15 -7.18
C ARG A 26 11.72 7.78 -5.80
N LEU A 27 11.55 6.54 -5.36
CA LEU A 27 12.09 6.07 -4.08
C LEU A 27 13.61 6.03 -4.06
N TYR A 28 14.24 5.55 -5.14
CA TYR A 28 15.69 5.57 -5.28
C TYR A 28 16.25 7.00 -5.18
N ASN A 29 15.63 7.96 -5.87
CA ASN A 29 16.04 9.36 -5.83
C ASN A 29 15.73 10.04 -4.49
N TYR A 30 14.71 9.58 -3.76
CA TYR A 30 14.39 10.05 -2.42
C TYR A 30 15.47 9.63 -1.41
N ASN A 31 15.80 8.34 -1.38
CA ASN A 31 16.82 7.80 -0.49
C ASN A 31 17.31 6.43 -1.01
N ALA A 32 18.52 6.39 -1.56
CA ALA A 32 19.09 5.20 -2.17
C ALA A 32 19.27 4.06 -1.13
N ASP A 33 19.78 4.37 0.06
CA ASP A 33 20.02 3.38 1.12
C ASP A 33 18.72 2.67 1.51
N LYS A 34 17.66 3.45 1.80
CA LYS A 34 16.33 2.93 2.11
C LYS A 34 15.73 2.13 0.96
N PHE A 35 15.91 2.61 -0.27
CA PHE A 35 15.47 1.90 -1.46
C PHE A 35 16.17 0.53 -1.57
N PHE A 36 17.48 0.45 -1.35
CA PHE A 36 18.20 -0.82 -1.41
C PHE A 36 17.86 -1.72 -0.22
N VAL A 37 17.58 -1.20 0.98
CA VAL A 37 17.03 -1.98 2.10
C VAL A 37 15.71 -2.67 1.69
N MET A 38 14.77 -1.91 1.12
CA MET A 38 13.51 -2.47 0.62
C MET A 38 13.74 -3.47 -0.52
N LEU A 39 14.57 -3.12 -1.49
CA LEU A 39 14.86 -3.95 -2.66
C LEU A 39 15.51 -5.28 -2.26
N ASN A 40 16.42 -5.25 -1.29
CA ASN A 40 17.06 -6.45 -0.74
C ASN A 40 16.06 -7.33 0.02
N ALA A 41 15.27 -6.75 0.91
CA ALA A 41 14.29 -7.50 1.69
C ALA A 41 13.21 -8.16 0.81
N LEU A 42 12.72 -7.43 -0.20
CA LEU A 42 11.58 -7.87 -1.00
C LEU A 42 11.97 -8.67 -2.25
N ILE A 43 13.07 -8.31 -2.92
CA ILE A 43 13.35 -8.78 -4.30
C ILE A 43 14.69 -9.50 -4.40
N LEU A 44 15.79 -8.93 -3.89
CA LEU A 44 17.11 -9.52 -4.09
C LEU A 44 17.36 -10.70 -3.14
N GLY A 45 16.88 -10.61 -1.91
CA GLY A 45 16.96 -11.63 -0.86
C GLY A 45 18.36 -12.19 -0.63
N GLN A 46 19.39 -11.36 -0.76
CA GLN A 46 20.79 -11.68 -0.47
C GLN A 46 21.23 -10.95 0.81
N ASP A 47 22.20 -11.54 1.52
CA ASP A 47 22.84 -10.89 2.67
C ASP A 47 23.68 -9.67 2.29
N GLU A 48 24.04 -9.56 1.00
CA GLU A 48 24.92 -8.52 0.49
C GLU A 48 24.19 -7.58 -0.47
N THR A 49 24.26 -6.28 -0.19
CA THR A 49 23.55 -5.24 -0.94
C THR A 49 24.34 -4.85 -2.19
N PRO A 50 23.67 -4.50 -3.32
CA PRO A 50 24.36 -3.97 -4.50
C PRO A 50 24.65 -2.47 -4.37
N GLU A 51 24.79 -1.96 -3.15
CA GLU A 51 25.16 -0.56 -2.92
C GLU A 51 26.63 -0.33 -3.28
N ILE A 52 26.98 0.93 -3.50
CA ILE A 52 28.37 1.32 -3.69
C ILE A 52 29.12 1.18 -2.36
N THR A 53 30.28 0.53 -2.40
CA THR A 53 31.13 0.27 -1.25
C THR A 53 32.44 1.03 -1.38
N PHE A 54 32.96 1.50 -0.25
CA PHE A 54 34.22 2.21 -0.14
C PHE A 54 35.07 1.51 0.92
N GLU A 55 36.15 0.87 0.49
CA GLU A 55 37.05 0.11 1.35
C GLU A 55 38.44 0.73 1.34
N LEU A 56 39.09 0.84 2.49
CA LEU A 56 40.43 1.42 2.63
C LEU A 56 41.44 0.30 2.93
N GLN A 57 42.63 0.41 2.34
CA GLN A 57 43.78 -0.47 2.63
C GLN A 57 43.47 -1.97 2.52
N VAL A 58 42.72 -2.37 1.50
CA VAL A 58 42.38 -3.77 1.27
C VAL A 58 43.62 -4.50 0.74
N ALA A 59 44.12 -5.49 1.45
CA ALA A 59 45.27 -6.26 1.00
C ALA A 59 44.89 -7.16 -0.18
N GLY A 60 45.45 -6.89 -1.37
CA GLY A 60 45.39 -7.79 -2.51
C GLY A 60 46.56 -8.77 -2.54
N ASP A 61 46.49 -9.76 -3.44
CA ASP A 61 47.51 -10.81 -3.57
C ASP A 61 48.90 -10.27 -3.98
N GLU A 62 48.95 -9.14 -4.70
CA GLU A 62 50.20 -8.56 -5.23
C GLU A 62 50.47 -7.11 -4.80
N SER A 63 49.45 -6.38 -4.32
CA SER A 63 49.59 -4.99 -3.86
C SER A 63 48.42 -4.59 -2.95
N VAL A 64 48.64 -3.57 -2.12
CA VAL A 64 47.60 -3.00 -1.24
C VAL A 64 47.20 -1.63 -1.81
N PRO A 65 46.07 -1.51 -2.53
CA PRO A 65 45.53 -0.21 -2.91
C PRO A 65 45.14 0.61 -1.67
N ASP A 66 45.33 1.94 -1.76
CA ASP A 66 44.94 2.86 -0.68
C ASP A 66 43.42 2.87 -0.45
N ALA A 67 42.64 2.74 -1.53
CA ALA A 67 41.20 2.64 -1.49
C ALA A 67 40.64 1.84 -2.67
N ILE A 68 39.51 1.18 -2.46
CA ILE A 68 38.69 0.53 -3.49
C ILE A 68 37.29 1.12 -3.42
N ILE A 69 36.76 1.51 -4.58
CA ILE A 69 35.36 1.88 -4.76
C ILE A 69 34.74 0.84 -5.69
N SER A 70 33.75 0.09 -5.22
CA SER A 70 33.16 -0.99 -6.00
C SER A 70 31.65 -1.10 -5.79
N GLN A 71 30.95 -1.72 -6.74
CA GLN A 71 29.52 -1.98 -6.65
C GLN A 71 29.25 -3.33 -7.29
N LYS A 72 28.46 -4.18 -6.61
CA LYS A 72 28.05 -5.46 -7.18
C LYS A 72 27.12 -5.24 -8.36
N SER A 73 27.37 -5.97 -9.43
CA SER A 73 26.50 -5.92 -10.61
C SER A 73 25.19 -6.64 -10.32
N PHE A 74 24.05 -5.99 -10.64
CA PHE A 74 22.75 -6.62 -10.51
C PHE A 74 21.84 -6.34 -11.70
N LYS A 75 20.92 -7.26 -11.97
CA LYS A 75 19.89 -7.12 -12.99
C LYS A 75 18.57 -7.69 -12.52
N ILE A 76 17.52 -6.90 -12.68
CA ILE A 76 16.14 -7.32 -12.44
C ILE A 76 15.40 -7.24 -13.78
N VAL A 77 14.88 -8.37 -14.24
CA VAL A 77 13.97 -8.43 -15.39
C VAL A 77 12.56 -8.51 -14.84
N VAL A 78 11.69 -7.57 -15.22
CA VAL A 78 10.34 -7.44 -14.66
C VAL A 78 9.31 -7.86 -15.70
N GLU A 79 8.39 -8.74 -15.33
CA GLU A 79 7.20 -9.10 -16.10
C GLU A 79 5.95 -8.83 -15.25
N THR A 80 5.05 -8.00 -15.76
CA THR A 80 3.79 -7.64 -15.07
C THR A 80 2.61 -8.29 -15.76
N LYS A 81 1.68 -8.85 -14.98
CA LYS A 81 0.37 -9.35 -15.46
C LYS A 81 -0.76 -8.82 -14.59
N LEU A 82 -1.98 -8.84 -15.11
CA LEU A 82 -3.17 -8.37 -14.38
C LEU A 82 -4.05 -9.50 -13.83
N HIS A 83 -3.93 -10.70 -14.39
CA HIS A 83 -4.89 -11.80 -14.17
C HIS A 83 -4.19 -13.17 -14.05
N ASN A 84 -2.96 -13.19 -13.55
CA ASN A 84 -2.17 -14.41 -13.38
C ASN A 84 -1.97 -15.18 -14.71
N GLN A 85 -1.83 -14.43 -15.79
CA GLN A 85 -1.70 -14.93 -17.17
C GLN A 85 -0.23 -15.07 -17.57
N PHE A 86 0.63 -15.44 -16.63
CA PHE A 86 2.02 -15.77 -16.92
C PHE A 86 2.08 -17.06 -17.74
N GLN A 87 2.89 -17.06 -18.80
CA GLN A 87 3.15 -18.24 -19.62
C GLN A 87 4.59 -18.72 -19.37
N GLN A 88 4.76 -20.01 -19.12
CA GLN A 88 6.07 -20.56 -18.77
C GLN A 88 7.10 -20.34 -19.89
N ASP A 89 6.71 -20.52 -21.15
CA ASP A 89 7.59 -20.32 -22.30
C ASP A 89 8.06 -18.87 -22.44
N GLN A 90 7.20 -17.91 -22.07
CA GLN A 90 7.56 -16.50 -22.02
C GLN A 90 8.59 -16.24 -20.92
N LEU A 91 8.38 -16.77 -19.71
CA LEU A 91 9.32 -16.63 -18.59
C LEU A 91 10.67 -17.28 -18.90
N GLU A 92 10.68 -18.43 -19.57
CA GLU A 92 11.90 -19.10 -20.05
C GLU A 92 12.68 -18.23 -21.04
N LYS A 93 11.99 -17.57 -21.98
CA LYS A 93 12.62 -16.63 -22.92
C LYS A 93 13.24 -15.45 -22.17
N HIS A 94 12.63 -14.94 -21.10
CA HIS A 94 13.20 -13.86 -20.29
C HIS A 94 14.51 -14.24 -19.60
N LEU A 95 14.76 -15.52 -19.31
CA LEU A 95 16.04 -15.96 -18.73
C LEU A 95 17.24 -15.64 -19.64
N THR A 96 17.04 -15.55 -20.94
CA THR A 96 18.09 -15.15 -21.91
C THR A 96 18.53 -13.69 -21.80
N GLN A 97 17.80 -12.87 -21.04
CA GLN A 97 18.16 -11.48 -20.83
C GLN A 97 19.29 -11.31 -19.80
N PHE A 98 19.65 -12.35 -19.06
CA PHE A 98 20.70 -12.27 -18.05
C PHE A 98 22.07 -12.64 -18.61
N GLY A 99 23.11 -12.00 -18.09
CA GLY A 99 24.51 -12.29 -18.39
C GLY A 99 25.27 -12.68 -17.13
N THR A 100 26.44 -12.07 -16.97
CA THR A 100 27.38 -12.37 -15.88
C THR A 100 27.19 -11.50 -14.64
N GLU A 101 26.04 -10.81 -14.51
CA GLU A 101 25.76 -10.00 -13.32
C GLU A 101 25.78 -10.89 -12.07
N GLU A 102 26.27 -10.35 -10.96
CA GLU A 102 26.40 -11.10 -9.70
C GLU A 102 25.02 -11.45 -9.13
N ILE A 103 24.10 -10.48 -9.12
CA ILE A 103 22.73 -10.65 -8.61
C ILE A 103 21.73 -10.60 -9.77
N LYS A 104 20.95 -11.67 -9.95
CA LYS A 104 19.98 -11.79 -11.05
C LYS A 104 18.62 -12.23 -10.55
N VAL A 105 17.62 -11.41 -10.84
CA VAL A 105 16.23 -11.68 -10.43
C VAL A 105 15.29 -11.50 -11.61
N LEU A 106 14.55 -12.55 -11.94
CA LEU A 106 13.31 -12.45 -12.70
C LEU A 106 12.19 -12.11 -11.73
N LEU A 107 11.69 -10.89 -11.77
CA LEU A 107 10.58 -10.42 -10.96
C LEU A 107 9.28 -10.55 -11.75
N THR A 108 8.31 -11.22 -11.17
CA THR A 108 6.94 -11.29 -11.70
C THR A 108 5.99 -10.54 -10.76
N LEU A 109 5.22 -9.62 -11.31
CA LEU A 109 4.33 -8.73 -10.56
C LEU A 109 2.88 -8.90 -11.03
N ASP A 110 1.96 -9.14 -10.11
CA ASP A 110 0.54 -9.33 -10.44
C ASP A 110 -0.37 -8.85 -9.29
N PRO A 111 -1.65 -8.53 -9.54
CA PRO A 111 -2.59 -8.24 -8.46
C PRO A 111 -2.80 -9.38 -7.47
N LYS A 112 -2.53 -10.64 -7.88
CA LYS A 112 -2.68 -11.83 -7.04
C LYS A 112 -1.43 -12.71 -7.08
N PRO A 113 -1.16 -13.52 -6.03
CA PRO A 113 -0.05 -14.46 -6.04
C PRO A 113 -0.09 -15.38 -7.26
N MET A 114 1.07 -15.64 -7.86
CA MET A 114 1.21 -16.60 -8.96
C MET A 114 0.60 -17.95 -8.58
N LYS A 115 -0.08 -18.59 -9.54
CA LYS A 115 -0.59 -19.95 -9.38
C LYS A 115 0.54 -20.89 -8.94
N GLU A 116 0.31 -21.60 -7.84
CA GLU A 116 1.28 -22.52 -7.24
C GLU A 116 1.79 -23.55 -8.24
N SER A 117 0.90 -24.12 -9.07
CA SER A 117 1.29 -25.07 -10.12
C SER A 117 2.26 -24.49 -11.16
N LEU A 118 2.12 -23.20 -11.51
CA LEU A 118 3.03 -22.52 -12.43
C LEU A 118 4.34 -22.13 -11.73
N MET A 119 4.25 -21.68 -10.48
CA MET A 119 5.43 -21.38 -9.65
C MET A 119 6.32 -22.62 -9.51
N ASP A 120 5.72 -23.77 -9.20
CA ASP A 120 6.43 -25.05 -9.06
C ASP A 120 7.01 -25.53 -10.40
N SER A 121 6.20 -25.52 -11.46
CA SER A 121 6.65 -25.99 -12.78
C SER A 121 7.79 -25.13 -13.32
N PHE A 122 7.67 -23.80 -13.21
CA PHE A 122 8.72 -22.88 -13.62
C PHE A 122 9.95 -22.97 -12.71
N GLY A 123 9.79 -23.21 -11.41
CA GLY A 123 10.90 -23.43 -10.48
C GLY A 123 11.78 -24.63 -10.88
N ILE A 124 11.18 -25.72 -11.39
CA ILE A 124 11.92 -26.86 -11.93
C ILE A 124 12.70 -26.45 -13.18
N VAL A 125 12.08 -25.71 -14.08
CA VAL A 125 12.70 -25.24 -15.32
C VAL A 125 13.85 -24.28 -15.04
N LEU A 126 13.68 -23.32 -14.12
CA LEU A 126 14.70 -22.37 -13.72
C LEU A 126 15.91 -23.08 -13.10
N LYS A 127 15.69 -24.07 -12.23
CA LYS A 127 16.77 -24.88 -11.65
C LYS A 127 17.58 -25.57 -12.74
N LYS A 128 16.91 -26.16 -13.74
CA LYS A 128 17.57 -26.79 -14.88
C LYS A 128 18.35 -25.76 -15.72
N TYR A 129 17.73 -24.62 -16.05
CA TYR A 129 18.38 -23.55 -16.81
C TYR A 129 19.67 -23.06 -16.13
N ASN A 130 19.61 -22.82 -14.81
CA ASN A 130 20.77 -22.42 -14.02
C ASN A 130 21.85 -23.49 -14.04
N ALA A 131 21.51 -24.77 -13.88
CA ALA A 131 22.49 -25.87 -13.91
C ALA A 131 23.16 -25.99 -15.29
N ASP A 132 22.37 -25.94 -16.37
CA ASP A 132 22.85 -26.12 -17.74
C ASP A 132 23.74 -24.94 -18.19
N ARG A 133 23.49 -23.72 -17.68
CA ARG A 133 24.16 -22.49 -18.14
C ARG A 133 25.06 -21.82 -17.10
N ILE A 134 25.31 -22.42 -15.94
CA ILE A 134 26.08 -21.76 -14.86
C ILE A 134 27.46 -21.26 -15.31
N ASN A 135 28.10 -21.95 -16.26
CA ASN A 135 29.39 -21.54 -16.81
C ASN A 135 29.30 -20.25 -17.66
N GLU A 136 28.15 -20.00 -18.28
CA GLU A 136 27.86 -18.79 -19.06
C GLU A 136 27.44 -17.65 -18.14
N ILE A 137 26.50 -17.90 -17.23
CA ILE A 137 25.90 -16.86 -16.37
C ILE A 137 26.70 -16.61 -15.09
N LYS A 138 27.62 -17.49 -14.68
CA LYS A 138 28.47 -17.41 -13.46
C LYS A 138 27.74 -17.52 -12.12
N THR A 139 26.61 -16.85 -11.95
CA THR A 139 25.75 -16.93 -10.75
C THR A 139 24.31 -17.29 -11.14
N PRO A 140 23.57 -17.99 -10.27
CA PRO A 140 22.21 -18.45 -10.58
C PRO A 140 21.21 -17.28 -10.66
N ILE A 141 20.24 -17.40 -11.55
CA ILE A 141 19.07 -16.52 -11.64
C ILE A 141 18.03 -16.97 -10.59
N ARG A 142 17.45 -16.01 -9.88
CA ARG A 142 16.31 -16.24 -8.98
C ARG A 142 15.01 -15.80 -9.64
N HIS A 143 13.92 -16.47 -9.32
CA HIS A 143 12.58 -16.00 -9.64
C HIS A 143 11.88 -15.57 -8.36
N VAL A 144 11.29 -14.38 -8.40
CA VAL A 144 10.52 -13.81 -7.31
C VAL A 144 9.17 -13.40 -7.86
N ASN A 145 8.10 -13.85 -7.22
CA ASN A 145 6.75 -13.36 -7.48
C ASN A 145 6.30 -12.52 -6.29
N ILE A 146 5.82 -11.32 -6.58
CA ILE A 146 5.20 -10.45 -5.58
C ILE A 146 3.89 -9.88 -6.11
N THR A 147 3.05 -9.41 -5.20
CA THR A 147 1.86 -8.64 -5.55
C THR A 147 2.11 -7.13 -5.48
N PHE A 148 1.24 -6.35 -6.14
CA PHE A 148 1.25 -4.89 -5.98
C PHE A 148 1.02 -4.46 -4.53
N GLU A 149 0.23 -5.23 -3.79
CA GLU A 149 0.00 -5.04 -2.37
C GLU A 149 1.29 -5.18 -1.55
N GLN A 150 2.04 -6.27 -1.75
CA GLN A 150 3.33 -6.49 -1.08
C GLN A 150 4.33 -5.40 -1.45
N LEU A 151 4.33 -4.96 -2.70
CA LEU A 151 5.20 -3.90 -3.17
C LEU A 151 4.88 -2.57 -2.48
N VAL A 152 3.60 -2.16 -2.44
CA VAL A 152 3.16 -0.93 -1.77
C VAL A 152 3.46 -0.97 -0.27
N ALA A 153 3.21 -2.10 0.40
CA ALA A 153 3.50 -2.26 1.82
C ALA A 153 5.00 -2.04 2.11
N ALA A 154 5.88 -2.68 1.32
CA ALA A 154 7.33 -2.50 1.46
C ALA A 154 7.79 -1.06 1.21
N MET A 155 7.12 -0.32 0.32
CA MET A 155 7.39 1.10 0.10
C MET A 155 6.96 1.96 1.29
N GLU A 156 5.80 1.68 1.89
CA GLU A 156 5.31 2.38 3.08
C GLU A 156 6.24 2.21 4.29
N ASP A 157 6.87 1.05 4.43
CA ASP A 157 7.77 0.77 5.55
C ASP A 157 9.08 1.57 5.51
N ILE A 158 9.56 1.95 4.33
CA ILE A 158 10.82 2.71 4.20
C ILE A 158 10.63 4.23 4.16
N VAL A 159 9.45 4.72 3.81
CA VAL A 159 9.18 6.15 3.70
C VAL A 159 8.96 6.77 5.09
N ASP A 160 9.59 7.92 5.35
CA ASP A 160 9.29 8.68 6.57
C ASP A 160 7.94 9.39 6.40
N GLU A 161 6.95 9.05 7.24
CA GLU A 161 5.61 9.66 7.24
C GLU A 161 5.62 11.20 7.33
N ARG A 162 6.73 11.81 7.79
CA ARG A 162 6.90 13.27 7.90
C ARG A 162 7.32 13.94 6.59
N ASP A 163 7.83 13.17 5.64
CA ASP A 163 8.21 13.70 4.33
C ASP A 163 6.98 13.81 3.44
N SER A 164 6.35 14.99 3.48
CA SER A 164 5.10 15.24 2.78
C SER A 164 5.20 15.11 1.26
N GLU A 165 6.39 15.28 0.68
CA GLU A 165 6.59 15.24 -0.77
C GLU A 165 6.53 13.80 -1.28
N ILE A 166 7.40 12.93 -0.76
CA ILE A 166 7.42 11.53 -1.18
C ILE A 166 6.15 10.80 -0.73
N MET A 167 5.58 11.16 0.44
CA MET A 167 4.29 10.62 0.89
C MET A 167 3.16 10.96 -0.08
N ALA A 168 3.12 12.17 -0.63
CA ALA A 168 2.10 12.53 -1.62
C ALA A 168 2.22 11.69 -2.91
N VAL A 169 3.45 11.36 -3.32
CA VAL A 169 3.70 10.50 -4.48
C VAL A 169 3.28 9.06 -4.17
N LEU A 170 3.68 8.51 -3.02
CA LEU A 170 3.30 7.15 -2.60
C LEU A 170 1.78 7.02 -2.42
N ASP A 171 1.12 8.01 -1.82
CA ASP A 171 -0.34 8.08 -1.68
C ASP A 171 -1.04 8.04 -3.05
N ASP A 172 -0.53 8.78 -4.06
CA ASP A 172 -1.09 8.75 -5.41
C ASP A 172 -0.83 7.43 -6.14
N TYR A 173 0.33 6.79 -5.93
CA TYR A 173 0.62 5.45 -6.45
C TYR A 173 -0.30 4.39 -5.83
N LYS A 174 -0.43 4.39 -4.51
CA LYS A 174 -1.34 3.49 -3.79
C LYS A 174 -2.77 3.68 -4.26
N LYS A 175 -3.20 4.94 -4.42
CA LYS A 175 -4.52 5.26 -4.98
C LYS A 175 -4.68 4.70 -6.39
N TYR A 176 -3.68 4.88 -7.26
CA TYR A 176 -3.68 4.27 -8.60
C TYR A 176 -3.84 2.75 -8.54
N CYS A 177 -3.09 2.06 -7.67
CA CYS A 177 -3.20 0.61 -7.52
C CYS A 177 -4.60 0.14 -7.09
N PHE A 178 -5.28 0.88 -6.22
CA PHE A 178 -6.66 0.57 -5.86
C PHE A 178 -7.66 0.89 -6.98
N ASP A 179 -7.53 2.06 -7.61
CA ASP A 179 -8.44 2.52 -8.66
C ASP A 179 -8.38 1.59 -9.90
N GLU A 180 -7.19 1.12 -10.30
CA GLU A 180 -6.99 0.17 -11.41
C GLU A 180 -7.11 -1.31 -11.00
N LYS A 181 -7.54 -1.60 -9.76
CA LYS A 181 -7.72 -2.96 -9.24
C LYS A 181 -6.46 -3.84 -9.25
N LEU A 182 -5.30 -3.19 -9.15
CA LEU A 182 -4.02 -3.84 -8.89
C LEU A 182 -3.91 -4.36 -7.46
N ILE A 183 -4.67 -3.75 -6.53
CA ILE A 183 -4.95 -4.30 -5.20
C ILE A 183 -6.45 -4.62 -5.18
N PRO A 184 -6.85 -5.88 -5.47
CA PRO A 184 -8.23 -6.21 -5.80
C PRO A 184 -9.17 -6.28 -4.59
N ASP A 185 -8.64 -6.48 -3.38
CA ASP A 185 -9.41 -6.75 -2.17
C ASP A 185 -9.53 -5.53 -1.25
N ASP A 186 -9.78 -4.33 -1.82
CA ASP A 186 -9.95 -3.07 -1.08
C ASP A 186 -10.96 -3.16 0.08
N GLY A 187 -11.99 -4.01 -0.05
CA GLY A 187 -12.94 -4.33 1.02
C GLY A 187 -12.34 -4.95 2.29
N ASN A 188 -11.14 -5.55 2.22
CA ASN A 188 -10.44 -6.08 3.40
C ASN A 188 -9.56 -5.05 4.11
N TRP A 189 -9.42 -3.85 3.53
CA TRP A 189 -8.55 -2.82 4.07
C TRP A 189 -9.28 -1.94 5.07
N MET A 190 -8.64 -1.72 6.21
CA MET A 190 -9.01 -0.70 7.18
C MET A 190 -8.18 0.56 6.96
N ARG A 191 -8.86 1.68 6.75
CA ARG A 191 -8.25 3.00 6.76
C ARG A 191 -8.37 3.59 8.16
N ALA A 192 -7.26 3.64 8.90
CA ALA A 192 -7.17 4.39 10.14
C ALA A 192 -7.02 5.88 9.84
N ILE A 193 -7.91 6.72 10.38
CA ILE A 193 -7.96 8.16 10.12
C ILE A 193 -8.00 8.92 11.44
N VAL A 194 -7.30 10.05 11.52
CA VAL A 194 -7.30 10.89 12.71
C VAL A 194 -8.70 11.46 12.97
N ALA A 195 -9.30 11.08 14.09
CA ALA A 195 -10.60 11.54 14.56
C ALA A 195 -10.45 12.23 15.93
N GLY A 196 -9.64 13.29 15.99
CA GLY A 196 -9.30 13.94 17.26
C GLY A 196 -10.52 14.60 17.93
N THR A 197 -11.00 15.68 17.31
CA THR A 197 -12.14 16.48 17.79
C THR A 197 -13.47 15.75 17.59
N THR A 198 -13.63 15.05 16.47
CA THR A 198 -14.92 14.51 16.01
C THR A 198 -15.22 13.10 16.48
N LEU A 199 -14.37 12.48 17.32
CA LEU A 199 -14.51 11.06 17.69
C LEU A 199 -15.91 10.73 18.21
N GLU A 200 -16.43 11.54 19.14
CA GLU A 200 -17.72 11.30 19.79
C GLU A 200 -18.87 11.41 18.78
N ASP A 201 -18.85 12.42 17.92
CA ASP A 201 -19.80 12.56 16.81
C ASP A 201 -19.71 11.38 15.84
N ASN A 202 -18.49 10.94 15.50
CA ASN A 202 -18.30 9.82 14.59
C ASN A 202 -18.91 8.53 15.15
N LEU A 203 -18.71 8.27 16.46
CA LEU A 203 -19.32 7.15 17.17
C LEU A 203 -20.84 7.27 17.27
N LYS A 204 -21.35 8.48 17.56
CA LYS A 204 -22.79 8.75 17.72
C LYS A 204 -23.56 8.56 16.42
N TYR A 205 -22.98 9.00 15.30
CA TYR A 205 -23.67 9.09 14.01
C TYR A 205 -23.32 7.97 13.04
N ASP A 206 -22.37 7.09 13.37
CA ASP A 206 -21.92 5.98 12.53
C ASP A 206 -21.40 6.43 11.15
N PHE A 207 -20.69 7.56 11.12
CA PHE A 207 -19.92 7.98 9.95
C PHE A 207 -18.69 8.81 10.29
N TYR A 208 -17.70 8.75 9.41
CA TYR A 208 -16.61 9.72 9.35
C TYR A 208 -16.84 10.69 8.18
N TYR A 209 -16.37 11.94 8.31
CA TYR A 209 -16.49 12.92 7.24
C TYR A 209 -15.19 13.69 6.99
N ASP A 210 -14.95 14.08 5.74
CA ASP A 210 -13.85 14.95 5.33
C ASP A 210 -14.27 15.80 4.13
N GLN A 211 -13.50 16.85 3.81
CA GLN A 211 -13.81 17.70 2.65
C GLN A 211 -13.81 16.88 1.35
N ALA A 212 -14.80 17.09 0.49
CA ALA A 212 -14.95 16.31 -0.74
C ALA A 212 -13.75 16.45 -1.71
N SER A 213 -13.00 17.55 -1.60
CA SER A 213 -11.79 17.83 -2.36
C SER A 213 -10.59 16.96 -1.97
N ARG A 214 -10.63 16.31 -0.79
CA ARG A 214 -9.57 15.42 -0.33
C ARG A 214 -9.75 14.03 -0.93
N GLY A 215 -8.67 13.52 -1.52
CA GLY A 215 -8.63 12.18 -2.07
C GLY A 215 -8.60 11.10 -0.98
N TYR A 216 -8.97 9.89 -1.38
CA TYR A 216 -8.80 8.69 -0.59
C TYR A 216 -8.52 7.48 -1.50
N SER A 217 -7.94 6.45 -0.91
CA SER A 217 -7.79 5.13 -1.52
C SER A 217 -8.85 4.17 -0.98
N GLY A 218 -9.23 3.17 -1.80
CA GLY A 218 -10.25 2.17 -1.46
C GLY A 218 -10.01 1.50 -0.10
N HIS A 219 -11.10 1.26 0.63
CA HIS A 219 -11.10 0.60 1.93
C HIS A 219 -12.49 0.07 2.24
N GLY A 220 -12.58 -1.04 2.98
CA GLY A 220 -13.84 -1.60 3.48
C GLY A 220 -14.11 -1.29 4.94
N TYR A 221 -13.13 -0.76 5.68
CA TYR A 221 -13.28 -0.43 7.10
C TYR A 221 -12.65 0.93 7.41
N ILE A 222 -13.20 1.62 8.42
CA ILE A 222 -12.66 2.86 8.97
C ILE A 222 -12.24 2.59 10.41
N GLY A 223 -10.99 2.92 10.73
CA GLY A 223 -10.49 2.98 12.10
C GLY A 223 -10.42 4.43 12.57
N LEU A 224 -11.13 4.79 13.64
CA LEU A 224 -11.08 6.13 14.21
C LEU A 224 -9.87 6.26 15.13
N TYR A 225 -8.83 6.96 14.70
CA TYR A 225 -7.58 7.11 15.44
C TYR A 225 -7.59 8.34 16.34
N LYS A 226 -7.37 8.16 17.65
CA LYS A 226 -7.20 9.24 18.63
C LYS A 226 -6.27 8.80 19.76
N GLY A 227 -5.29 9.66 20.06
CA GLY A 227 -4.37 9.44 21.18
C GLY A 227 -3.54 8.16 21.03
N LYS A 228 -2.89 8.00 19.87
CA LYS A 228 -2.04 6.84 19.54
C LYS A 228 -2.73 5.47 19.53
N SER A 229 -4.04 5.44 19.35
CA SER A 229 -4.80 4.21 19.27
C SER A 229 -5.96 4.36 18.31
N ILE A 230 -6.29 3.30 17.58
CA ILE A 230 -7.58 3.19 16.90
C ILE A 230 -8.61 2.88 17.99
N ARG A 231 -9.55 3.80 18.17
CA ARG A 231 -10.55 3.82 19.25
C ARG A 231 -11.85 3.14 18.87
N ALA A 232 -12.12 3.02 17.58
CA ALA A 232 -13.25 2.26 17.07
C ALA A 232 -13.05 1.84 15.63
N ILE A 233 -13.71 0.76 15.23
CA ILE A 233 -13.68 0.22 13.88
C ILE A 233 -15.11 0.09 13.36
N GLY A 234 -15.35 0.57 12.15
CA GLY A 234 -16.64 0.48 11.48
C GLY A 234 -16.47 -0.04 10.06
N LYS A 235 -17.33 -0.98 9.66
CA LYS A 235 -17.35 -1.50 8.29
C LYS A 235 -18.10 -0.55 7.37
N LEU A 236 -17.45 -0.14 6.30
CA LEU A 236 -17.99 0.81 5.32
C LEU A 236 -19.22 0.21 4.62
N LYS A 237 -20.33 0.94 4.68
CA LYS A 237 -21.60 0.57 4.03
C LYS A 237 -21.78 1.32 2.72
N LYS A 238 -21.51 2.63 2.73
CA LYS A 238 -21.71 3.53 1.57
C LYS A 238 -20.92 4.82 1.74
N THR A 239 -20.68 5.52 0.63
CA THR A 239 -20.03 6.82 0.62
C THR A 239 -20.87 7.81 -0.16
N ILE A 240 -21.15 8.97 0.44
CA ILE A 240 -21.89 10.05 -0.21
C ILE A 240 -21.14 11.37 -0.10
N VAL A 241 -21.35 12.26 -1.07
CA VAL A 241 -20.94 13.66 -0.98
C VAL A 241 -22.17 14.50 -0.75
N ALA A 242 -22.19 15.27 0.32
CA ALA A 242 -23.34 16.07 0.71
C ALA A 242 -22.98 17.54 1.01
N GLU A 243 -23.96 18.41 0.81
CA GLU A 243 -23.93 19.83 1.15
C GLU A 243 -25.31 20.28 1.65
N LEU A 244 -25.34 21.36 2.44
CA LEU A 244 -26.59 21.94 2.91
C LEU A 244 -27.05 23.04 1.94
N VAL A 245 -28.18 22.81 1.26
CA VAL A 245 -28.79 23.77 0.32
C VAL A 245 -30.17 24.15 0.85
N ASN A 246 -30.39 25.43 1.12
CA ASN A 246 -31.68 25.95 1.63
C ASN A 246 -32.21 25.24 2.89
N GLY A 247 -31.32 24.73 3.74
CA GLY A 247 -31.70 24.01 4.97
C GLY A 247 -32.01 22.51 4.79
N GLU A 248 -31.87 21.99 3.58
CA GLU A 248 -31.99 20.57 3.24
C GLU A 248 -30.63 20.00 2.79
N VAL A 249 -30.40 18.72 3.07
CA VAL A 249 -29.17 18.04 2.66
C VAL A 249 -29.33 17.55 1.22
N SER A 250 -28.57 18.15 0.32
CA SER A 250 -28.40 17.67 -1.05
C SER A 250 -27.21 16.73 -1.10
N TYR A 251 -27.32 15.58 -1.79
CA TYR A 251 -26.23 14.61 -1.85
C TYR A 251 -26.12 13.88 -3.19
N ILE A 252 -24.94 13.32 -3.42
CA ILE A 252 -24.59 12.42 -4.53
C ILE A 252 -23.98 11.15 -3.93
N ASN A 253 -24.43 9.97 -4.39
CA ASN A 253 -23.79 8.71 -4.01
C ASN A 253 -22.50 8.53 -4.80
N GLU A 254 -21.40 8.24 -4.09
CA GLU A 254 -20.17 7.75 -4.72
C GLU A 254 -20.12 6.22 -4.72
N SER A 255 -20.61 5.56 -3.66
CA SER A 255 -20.63 4.11 -3.55
C SER A 255 -21.75 3.60 -2.63
N GLY A 256 -22.15 2.34 -2.84
CA GLY A 256 -23.21 1.69 -2.07
C GLY A 256 -24.62 2.12 -2.49
N GLU A 257 -25.61 1.69 -1.70
CA GLU A 257 -27.01 2.07 -1.91
C GLU A 257 -27.29 3.52 -1.51
N ALA A 258 -28.40 4.08 -2.00
CA ALA A 258 -28.82 5.43 -1.66
C ALA A 258 -28.95 5.67 -0.15
N ALA A 259 -28.62 6.90 0.27
CA ALA A 259 -28.75 7.30 1.66
C ALA A 259 -30.22 7.26 2.08
N THR A 260 -30.47 6.62 3.23
CA THR A 260 -31.78 6.54 3.85
C THR A 260 -32.16 7.88 4.48
N LYS A 261 -33.45 8.09 4.75
CA LYS A 261 -33.92 9.31 5.44
C LYS A 261 -33.26 9.49 6.81
N GLU A 262 -33.06 8.42 7.55
CA GLU A 262 -32.39 8.45 8.86
C GLU A 262 -30.91 8.87 8.74
N GLU A 263 -30.18 8.31 7.76
CA GLU A 263 -28.79 8.68 7.49
C GLU A 263 -28.67 10.17 7.12
N ILE A 264 -29.62 10.69 6.34
CA ILE A 264 -29.67 12.11 5.95
C ILE A 264 -29.96 13.03 7.14
N GLU A 265 -30.89 12.67 8.03
CA GLU A 265 -31.15 13.45 9.25
C GLU A 265 -29.94 13.44 10.19
N LYS A 266 -29.24 12.31 10.37
CA LYS A 266 -27.98 12.25 11.15
C LYS A 266 -26.91 13.18 10.56
N ILE A 267 -26.77 13.23 9.24
CA ILE A 267 -25.83 14.16 8.57
C ILE A 267 -26.24 15.61 8.83
N LYS A 268 -27.54 15.93 8.73
CA LYS A 268 -28.04 17.27 9.00
C LYS A 268 -27.77 17.71 10.45
N GLU A 269 -28.01 16.81 11.42
CA GLU A 269 -27.69 17.05 12.82
C GLU A 269 -26.19 17.29 13.03
N ALA A 270 -25.33 16.46 12.43
CA ALA A 270 -23.88 16.61 12.54
C ALA A 270 -23.37 17.92 11.91
N ILE A 271 -23.96 18.37 10.79
CA ILE A 271 -23.63 19.67 10.18
C ILE A 271 -23.90 20.83 11.15
N VAL A 272 -25.05 20.81 11.82
CA VAL A 272 -25.41 21.84 12.81
C VAL A 272 -24.52 21.74 14.04
N HIS A 273 -24.35 20.52 14.58
CA HIS A 273 -23.56 20.27 15.79
C HIS A 273 -22.08 20.68 15.61
N ALA A 274 -21.48 20.36 14.47
CA ALA A 274 -20.08 20.68 14.23
C ALA A 274 -19.81 22.19 14.13
N GLU A 275 -20.80 22.96 13.66
CA GLU A 275 -20.72 24.42 13.65
C GLU A 275 -20.85 24.99 15.07
N THR A 276 -21.78 24.47 15.88
CA THR A 276 -22.04 24.98 17.22
C THR A 276 -20.94 24.62 18.23
N GLU A 277 -20.44 23.39 18.18
CA GLU A 277 -19.49 22.88 19.18
C GLU A 277 -18.02 23.06 18.77
N TYR A 278 -17.71 22.92 17.47
CA TYR A 278 -16.32 22.92 16.99
C TYR A 278 -15.98 24.12 16.08
N GLY A 279 -16.97 24.93 15.71
CA GLY A 279 -16.80 26.03 14.76
C GLY A 279 -16.47 25.57 13.32
N TYR A 280 -16.75 24.31 12.99
CA TYR A 280 -16.46 23.75 11.67
C TYR A 280 -17.55 24.14 10.66
N ASN A 281 -17.16 24.77 9.56
CA ASN A 281 -18.10 25.11 8.50
C ASN A 281 -18.37 23.92 7.59
N LEU A 282 -19.35 23.11 7.99
CA LEU A 282 -19.87 22.00 7.18
C LEU A 282 -21.01 22.41 6.24
N LYS A 283 -21.50 23.66 6.33
CA LYS A 283 -22.64 24.16 5.57
C LYS A 283 -22.31 24.57 4.14
N THR A 284 -21.23 25.34 3.97
CA THR A 284 -20.93 25.98 2.68
C THR A 284 -19.94 25.20 1.82
N ILE A 285 -19.41 24.09 2.34
CA ILE A 285 -18.39 23.27 1.67
C ILE A 285 -18.95 21.85 1.53
N LYS A 286 -18.76 21.25 0.35
CA LYS A 286 -19.09 19.85 0.12
C LYS A 286 -18.21 18.94 0.97
N HIS A 287 -18.85 18.07 1.74
CA HIS A 287 -18.17 17.07 2.54
C HIS A 287 -18.54 15.68 2.03
N ARG A 288 -17.57 14.78 2.10
CA ARG A 288 -17.76 13.36 1.87
C ARG A 288 -17.99 12.68 3.20
N TYR A 289 -19.05 11.88 3.26
CA TYR A 289 -19.46 11.11 4.42
C TYR A 289 -19.27 9.64 4.12
N PHE A 290 -18.44 8.98 4.92
CA PHE A 290 -18.20 7.56 4.89
C PHE A 290 -19.06 6.90 5.97
N ILE A 291 -20.20 6.35 5.55
CA ILE A 291 -21.21 5.78 6.44
C ILE A 291 -20.85 4.32 6.70
N VAL A 292 -20.76 3.94 7.97
CA VAL A 292 -20.45 2.58 8.40
C VAL A 292 -21.69 1.85 8.90
N GLU A 293 -21.62 0.53 9.03
CA GLU A 293 -22.68 -0.29 9.65
C GLU A 293 -22.90 0.13 11.11
N HIS A 294 -21.81 0.14 11.90
CA HIS A 294 -21.73 0.66 13.26
C HIS A 294 -20.25 0.78 13.65
N PHE A 295 -19.89 1.77 14.47
CA PHE A 295 -18.55 1.83 15.07
C PHE A 295 -18.47 1.03 16.38
N TYR A 296 -17.65 -0.02 16.39
CA TYR A 296 -17.36 -0.80 17.59
C TYR A 296 -16.11 -0.28 18.29
N PRO A 297 -16.17 0.07 19.59
CA PRO A 297 -15.01 0.51 20.35
C PRO A 297 -13.89 -0.55 20.40
N THR A 298 -12.65 -0.09 20.40
CA THR A 298 -11.44 -0.92 20.55
C THR A 298 -10.27 -0.04 21.04
N ASP A 299 -9.16 -0.65 21.44
CA ASP A 299 -7.92 0.02 21.83
C ASP A 299 -6.72 -0.58 21.11
N PHE A 300 -6.68 -0.45 19.78
CA PHE A 300 -5.61 -0.96 18.92
C PHE A 300 -4.48 0.08 18.74
N LYS A 301 -3.40 -0.11 19.51
CA LYS A 301 -2.37 0.90 19.81
C LYS A 301 -1.24 0.96 18.80
N LYS A 302 -0.72 2.17 18.57
CA LYS A 302 0.56 2.39 17.90
C LYS A 302 1.67 2.48 18.95
N ALA A 303 2.59 1.53 19.00
CA ALA A 303 3.69 1.56 19.98
C ALA A 303 4.74 2.62 19.63
N SER A 304 5.07 2.76 18.34
CA SER A 304 6.06 3.72 17.84
C SER A 304 5.83 5.17 18.30
N LYS A 305 6.93 5.93 18.46
CA LYS A 305 6.97 7.22 19.19
C LYS A 305 5.93 8.25 18.72
N ASN A 306 5.85 8.47 17.41
CA ASN A 306 5.08 9.57 16.81
C ASN A 306 3.64 9.13 16.44
N PRO A 307 2.64 10.02 16.52
CA PRO A 307 1.30 9.75 16.00
C PRO A 307 1.31 9.71 14.46
N ILE A 308 0.26 9.13 13.85
CA ILE A 308 0.08 9.20 12.39
C ILE A 308 -0.25 10.63 11.95
N GLN A 309 0.18 11.03 10.76
CA GLN A 309 -0.06 12.39 10.25
C GLN A 309 -1.35 12.56 9.45
N LYS A 310 -1.79 11.52 8.72
CA LYS A 310 -3.00 11.60 7.88
C LYS A 310 -3.90 10.37 8.08
N SER A 311 -3.55 9.29 7.40
CA SER A 311 -4.23 8.01 7.50
C SER A 311 -3.23 6.90 7.31
N LYS A 312 -3.47 5.76 7.97
CA LYS A 312 -2.71 4.53 7.76
C LYS A 312 -3.67 3.45 7.29
N TYR A 313 -3.20 2.57 6.40
CA TYR A 313 -4.00 1.48 5.86
C TYR A 313 -3.50 0.16 6.44
N PHE A 314 -4.43 -0.74 6.75
CA PHE A 314 -4.15 -2.07 7.28
C PHE A 314 -4.93 -3.10 6.47
N ASN A 315 -4.26 -4.11 5.92
CA ASN A 315 -4.97 -5.25 5.35
C ASN A 315 -5.40 -6.20 6.48
N LEU A 316 -6.69 -6.19 6.83
CA LEU A 316 -7.21 -7.04 7.91
C LEU A 316 -7.11 -8.52 7.57
N ALA A 317 -7.22 -8.90 6.28
CA ALA A 317 -7.15 -10.30 5.87
C ALA A 317 -5.74 -10.86 6.06
N GLU A 318 -4.72 -10.05 5.79
CA GLU A 318 -3.32 -10.39 6.06
C GLU A 318 -3.05 -10.46 7.57
N MET A 319 -3.46 -9.44 8.33
CA MET A 319 -3.29 -9.39 9.79
C MET A 319 -3.89 -10.63 10.49
N PHE A 320 -5.07 -11.09 10.04
CA PHE A 320 -5.74 -12.26 10.60
C PHE A 320 -5.39 -13.58 9.90
N LYS A 321 -4.54 -13.53 8.87
CA LYS A 321 -4.19 -14.69 8.02
C LYS A 321 -5.43 -15.45 7.54
N SER A 322 -6.49 -14.73 7.22
CA SER A 322 -7.80 -15.28 6.86
C SER A 322 -8.40 -14.54 5.68
N LYS A 323 -8.88 -15.30 4.68
CA LYS A 323 -9.63 -14.75 3.53
C LYS A 323 -11.04 -14.30 3.91
N THR A 324 -11.60 -14.86 4.98
CA THR A 324 -12.93 -14.50 5.47
C THR A 324 -12.74 -13.74 6.78
N LEU A 325 -13.05 -12.45 6.73
CA LEU A 325 -12.99 -11.59 7.90
C LEU A 325 -14.12 -11.93 8.87
N PRO A 326 -13.87 -11.91 10.19
CA PRO A 326 -14.92 -12.03 11.19
C PRO A 326 -15.85 -10.81 11.16
N LYS A 327 -16.91 -10.84 11.96
CA LYS A 327 -17.80 -9.68 12.08
C LYS A 327 -17.05 -8.48 12.69
N THR A 328 -17.50 -7.26 12.40
CA THR A 328 -16.81 -6.03 12.81
C THR A 328 -16.62 -5.90 14.32
N ASP A 329 -17.57 -6.37 15.12
CA ASP A 329 -17.50 -6.44 16.58
C ASP A 329 -16.43 -7.42 17.07
N GLU A 330 -16.33 -8.58 16.42
CA GLU A 330 -15.27 -9.56 16.68
C GLU A 330 -13.90 -9.02 16.27
N ILE A 331 -13.78 -8.35 15.12
CA ILE A 331 -12.56 -7.66 14.69
C ILE A 331 -12.11 -6.65 15.76
N ALA A 332 -13.03 -5.79 16.22
CA ALA A 332 -12.75 -4.81 17.26
C ALA A 332 -12.29 -5.47 18.58
N SER A 333 -12.90 -6.60 18.94
CA SER A 333 -12.54 -7.36 20.15
C SER A 333 -11.16 -8.04 20.02
N ILE A 334 -10.81 -8.58 18.85
CA ILE A 334 -9.51 -9.23 18.60
C ILE A 334 -8.36 -8.22 18.68
N LEU A 335 -8.58 -7.01 18.16
CA LEU A 335 -7.58 -5.95 18.13
C LEU A 335 -7.50 -5.16 19.45
N ASP A 336 -8.44 -5.36 20.37
CA ASP A 336 -8.50 -4.61 21.61
C ASP A 336 -7.28 -4.90 22.50
N GLY A 337 -6.63 -3.82 22.95
CA GLY A 337 -5.41 -3.90 23.75
C GLY A 337 -4.15 -4.32 22.98
N LYS A 338 -4.26 -4.65 21.69
CA LYS A 338 -3.13 -5.03 20.82
C LYS A 338 -2.36 -3.83 20.32
N THR A 339 -1.16 -4.08 19.81
CA THR A 339 -0.31 -3.09 19.14
C THR A 339 -0.17 -3.38 17.66
N TRP A 340 0.00 -2.35 16.84
CA TRP A 340 0.15 -2.48 15.39
C TRP A 340 1.32 -3.40 15.04
N GLU A 341 2.39 -3.31 15.83
CA GLU A 341 3.62 -4.08 15.71
C GLU A 341 3.44 -5.59 15.97
N GLU A 342 2.34 -6.04 16.59
CA GLU A 342 2.05 -7.48 16.74
C GLU A 342 1.55 -8.14 15.45
N PHE A 343 1.21 -7.36 14.42
CA PHE A 343 0.64 -7.83 13.16
C PHE A 343 1.54 -7.58 11.95
N HIS A 344 2.78 -7.14 12.19
CA HIS A 344 3.81 -6.93 11.17
C HIS A 344 4.75 -8.13 11.06
#